data_AF-A0A940L7B0-F1
#
_entry.id   AF-A0A940L7B0-F1
#
_cell.length_a   1.000
_cell.length_b   1.000
_cell.length_c   1.000
_cell.angle_alpha   90.00
_cell.angle_beta   90.00
_cell.angle_gamma   90.00
#
_symmetry.space_group_name_H-M   'P 1'
#
loop_
_entity.id
_entity.type
_entity.pdbx_description
1 polymer ?
#
loop_
_entity_poly.entity_id
_entity_poly.type
_entity_poly.pdbx_seq_one_letter_code
_entity_poly.pdbx_strand_id
1 'polypeptide(L)'
;MKSLLFSALLLLTLSSSAQYYYKDMVGTKESSDLIKTYMKNKVSRVMLTSYDADNTKSDNLFVQQEFSPTKRVLKTVTATGANNGNMSTLFTYADENGNIIKTVDSTGVVVNTTTYSYDAAGNLTLVNISSSDTTINESEQHIWQWENGKPLKMLRVKNKKDTVHVDFKLDENGNVSEETETRQRTTSRPYYYYYNENNQLTDVVRYNDRAKQLLPEYMFEYSASNQVIQKITVPSNNSDYLIWRYQYNPQGLKTKEVVYSKHDKRNPMGKIEYQYSFVQ
;
A
#
# COMPACT_ATOMS: atom_id res chain seq x y z
N MET A 1 -23.99 -22.83 2.50
CA MET A 1 -22.77 -23.45 1.94
C MET A 1 -21.66 -22.42 1.99
N LYS A 2 -20.50 -22.84 2.51
CA LYS A 2 -19.29 -22.12 2.92
C LYS A 2 -19.07 -20.74 2.26
N SER A 3 -19.32 -19.66 3.00
CA SER A 3 -18.86 -18.30 2.69
C SER A 3 -17.36 -18.19 3.01
N LEU A 4 -16.53 -18.28 1.98
CA LEU A 4 -15.10 -18.02 2.07
C LEU A 4 -14.82 -16.55 1.73
N LEU A 5 -14.63 -15.77 2.80
CA LEU A 5 -13.59 -14.76 3.02
C LEU A 5 -13.31 -13.66 1.96
N PHE A 6 -13.68 -12.44 2.36
CA PHE A 6 -12.88 -11.21 2.43
C PHE A 6 -11.83 -10.93 1.34
N SER A 7 -12.01 -9.82 0.61
CA SER A 7 -10.94 -8.85 0.29
C SER A 7 -11.55 -7.61 -0.34
N ALA A 8 -11.66 -6.55 0.44
CA ALA A 8 -12.01 -5.22 -0.04
C ALA A 8 -11.06 -4.24 0.63
N LEU A 9 -10.12 -3.77 -0.20
CA LEU A 9 -9.26 -2.60 -0.04
C LEU A 9 -9.26 -1.97 1.36
N LEU A 10 -8.57 -2.64 2.27
CA LEU A 10 -8.23 -2.13 3.56
C LEU A 10 -6.73 -1.91 3.55
N LEU A 11 -6.33 -0.64 3.49
CA LEU A 11 -5.08 -0.18 4.12
C LEU A 11 -5.26 -0.33 5.64
N LEU A 12 -5.58 -1.55 6.10
CA LEU A 12 -5.39 -1.96 7.47
C LEU A 12 -3.88 -2.14 7.57
N THR A 13 -3.18 -1.09 8.00
CA THR A 13 -1.88 -1.26 8.65
C THR A 13 -2.12 -1.99 9.97
N LEU A 14 -2.51 -3.27 9.90
CA LEU A 14 -2.24 -4.18 11.00
C LEU A 14 -0.73 -4.10 11.19
N SER A 15 -0.32 -3.77 12.41
CA SER A 15 1.05 -3.58 12.85
C SER A 15 1.89 -4.84 12.63
N SER A 16 2.24 -5.12 11.38
CA SER A 16 3.45 -5.82 11.05
C SER A 16 4.54 -4.81 11.36
N SER A 17 5.09 -4.93 12.57
CA SER A 17 6.42 -4.43 12.90
C SER A 17 7.35 -4.88 11.76
N ALA A 18 8.00 -3.91 11.10
CA ALA A 18 8.86 -4.02 9.91
C ALA A 18 8.19 -3.78 8.54
N GLN A 19 9.04 -3.79 7.51
CA GLN A 19 8.80 -3.36 6.13
C GLN A 19 8.52 -1.86 6.02
N TYR A 20 9.15 -1.06 6.87
CA TYR A 20 8.93 0.38 6.88
C TYR A 20 9.40 1.04 5.58
N TYR A 21 10.51 0.57 5.00
CA TYR A 21 10.94 1.08 3.70
C TYR A 21 9.87 0.86 2.63
N TYR A 22 9.35 -0.37 2.52
CA TYR A 22 8.31 -0.65 1.54
C TYR A 22 7.01 0.13 1.83
N LYS A 23 6.55 0.19 3.08
CA LYS A 23 5.29 0.84 3.45
C LYS A 23 5.36 2.36 3.36
N ASP A 24 6.35 2.97 4.00
CA ASP A 24 6.46 4.42 4.12
C ASP A 24 6.99 5.07 2.84
N MET A 25 7.93 4.43 2.14
CA MET A 25 8.56 5.01 0.95
C MET A 25 7.87 4.52 -0.31
N VAL A 26 7.93 3.22 -0.58
CA VAL A 26 7.47 2.66 -1.87
C VAL A 26 5.95 2.78 -2.00
N GLY A 27 5.18 2.34 -1.00
CA GLY A 27 3.72 2.41 -1.02
C GLY A 27 3.16 3.84 -1.03
N THR A 28 3.77 4.76 -0.28
CA THR A 28 3.39 6.18 -0.31
C THR A 28 3.71 6.81 -1.65
N LYS A 29 4.83 6.42 -2.29
CA LYS A 29 5.18 6.87 -3.64
C LYS A 29 4.15 6.39 -4.67
N GLU A 30 3.71 5.14 -4.63
CA GLU A 30 2.64 4.63 -5.50
C GLU A 30 1.36 5.47 -5.37
N SER A 31 0.99 5.81 -4.13
CA SER A 31 -0.18 6.68 -3.86
C SER A 31 0.01 8.10 -4.39
N SER A 32 1.22 8.66 -4.25
CA SER A 32 1.57 9.97 -4.79
C SER A 32 1.51 9.97 -6.33
N ASP A 33 2.01 8.92 -6.98
CA ASP A 33 2.00 8.77 -8.43
C ASP A 33 0.57 8.60 -8.97
N LEU A 34 -0.33 7.95 -8.21
CA LEU A 34 -1.77 7.94 -8.50
C LEU A 34 -2.37 9.35 -8.46
N ILE A 35 -2.11 10.12 -7.40
CA ILE A 35 -2.61 11.50 -7.28
C ILE A 35 -2.09 12.37 -8.43
N LYS A 36 -0.81 12.29 -8.77
CA LYS A 36 -0.23 12.98 -9.93
C LYS A 36 -0.92 12.60 -11.22
N THR A 37 -1.23 11.32 -11.41
CA THR A 37 -1.96 10.82 -12.58
C THR A 37 -3.38 11.38 -12.61
N TYR A 38 -4.07 11.48 -11.47
CA TYR A 38 -5.42 12.06 -11.38
C TYR A 38 -5.41 13.56 -11.66
N MET A 39 -4.44 14.30 -11.14
CA MET A 39 -4.25 15.72 -11.44
C MET A 39 -3.99 15.95 -12.93
N LYS A 40 -3.03 15.21 -13.50
CA LYS A 40 -2.65 15.30 -14.93
C LYS A 40 -3.85 15.04 -15.84
N ASN A 41 -4.66 14.03 -15.53
CA ASN A 41 -5.80 13.63 -16.34
C ASN A 41 -7.11 14.32 -15.95
N LYS A 42 -7.09 15.26 -14.99
CA LYS A 42 -8.28 15.95 -14.46
C LYS A 42 -9.38 14.98 -13.99
N VAL A 43 -9.01 13.88 -13.37
CA VAL A 43 -9.96 12.92 -12.81
C VAL A 43 -10.76 13.60 -11.69
N SER A 44 -12.07 13.45 -11.67
CA SER A 44 -12.96 13.95 -10.61
C SER A 44 -13.59 12.83 -9.79
N ARG A 45 -13.86 11.69 -10.43
CA ARG A 45 -14.49 10.54 -9.79
C ARG A 45 -14.06 9.24 -10.42
N VAL A 46 -14.00 8.19 -9.60
CA VAL A 46 -13.78 6.81 -10.05
C VAL A 46 -14.79 5.89 -9.38
N MET A 47 -15.48 5.10 -10.18
CA MET A 47 -16.36 4.03 -9.69
C MET A 47 -15.71 2.69 -9.97
N LEU A 48 -15.66 1.82 -8.97
CA LEU A 48 -15.16 0.46 -9.12
C LEU A 48 -16.34 -0.50 -9.08
N THR A 49 -16.40 -1.40 -10.07
CA THR A 49 -17.41 -2.47 -10.13
C THR A 49 -16.72 -3.82 -9.99
N SER A 50 -17.12 -4.61 -8.99
CA SER A 50 -16.62 -5.96 -8.77
C SER A 50 -17.45 -7.01 -9.50
N TYR A 51 -16.77 -8.06 -9.95
CA TYR A 51 -17.37 -9.24 -10.56
C TYR A 51 -16.78 -10.51 -9.95
N ASP A 52 -17.63 -11.51 -9.75
CA ASP A 52 -17.23 -12.84 -9.28
C ASP A 52 -16.63 -13.67 -10.44
N ALA A 53 -16.15 -14.89 -10.14
CA ALA A 53 -15.47 -15.76 -11.09
C ALA A 53 -16.32 -16.12 -12.33
N ASP A 54 -17.64 -16.15 -12.18
CA ASP A 54 -18.62 -16.41 -13.25
C ASP A 54 -19.00 -15.15 -14.03
N ASN A 55 -18.29 -14.03 -13.79
CA ASN A 55 -18.52 -12.72 -14.39
C ASN A 55 -19.88 -12.09 -14.03
N THR A 56 -20.54 -12.57 -12.97
CA THR A 56 -21.68 -11.88 -12.39
C THR A 56 -21.22 -10.67 -11.59
N LYS A 57 -21.98 -9.56 -11.67
CA LYS A 57 -21.69 -8.36 -10.88
C LYS A 57 -21.93 -8.66 -9.40
N SER A 58 -20.95 -8.33 -8.57
CA SER A 58 -21.03 -8.50 -7.12
C SER A 58 -21.39 -7.17 -6.47
N ASP A 59 -22.49 -7.14 -5.70
CA ASP A 59 -22.91 -5.99 -4.90
C ASP A 59 -22.34 -6.04 -3.46
N ASN A 60 -21.49 -7.03 -3.17
CA ASN A 60 -20.84 -7.18 -1.86
C ASN A 60 -19.68 -6.20 -1.62
N LEU A 61 -19.26 -5.50 -2.66
CA LEU A 61 -18.20 -4.50 -2.63
C LEU A 61 -18.64 -3.26 -3.41
N PHE A 62 -18.65 -2.13 -2.71
CA PHE A 62 -18.80 -0.82 -3.31
C PHE A 62 -17.54 -0.02 -3.02
N VAL A 63 -16.89 0.51 -4.06
CA VAL A 63 -15.80 1.48 -3.90
C VAL A 63 -16.03 2.67 -4.83
N GLN A 64 -16.02 3.85 -4.24
CA GLN A 64 -16.10 5.12 -4.96
C GLN A 64 -14.95 6.01 -4.52
N GLN A 65 -14.32 6.64 -5.50
CA GLN A 65 -13.30 7.66 -5.27
C GLN A 65 -13.78 9.00 -5.80
N GLU A 66 -13.61 10.05 -5.03
CA GLU A 66 -13.88 11.44 -5.41
C GLU A 66 -12.60 12.23 -5.23
N PHE A 67 -12.07 12.76 -6.33
CA PHE A 67 -10.89 13.61 -6.30
C PHE A 67 -11.29 15.06 -6.46
N SER A 68 -10.81 15.91 -5.55
CA SER A 68 -10.92 17.36 -5.65
C SER A 68 -9.56 17.92 -6.08
N PRO A 69 -9.36 18.28 -7.36
CA PRO A 69 -8.07 18.81 -7.82
C PRO A 69 -7.68 20.13 -7.15
N THR A 70 -8.66 20.98 -6.85
CA THR A 70 -8.43 22.28 -6.19
C THR A 70 -7.94 22.14 -4.76
N LYS A 71 -8.47 21.16 -4.02
CA LYS A 71 -8.04 20.86 -2.64
C LYS A 71 -6.90 19.84 -2.58
N ARG A 72 -6.63 19.13 -3.69
CA ARG A 72 -5.72 17.98 -3.79
C ARG A 72 -6.04 16.91 -2.75
N VAL A 73 -7.34 16.61 -2.64
CA VAL A 73 -7.87 15.60 -1.71
C VAL A 73 -8.58 14.52 -2.49
N LEU A 74 -8.19 13.27 -2.24
CA LEU A 74 -8.89 12.08 -2.69
C LEU A 74 -9.68 11.50 -1.53
N LYS A 75 -11.00 11.40 -1.68
CA LYS A 75 -11.87 10.66 -0.77
C LYS A 75 -12.17 9.30 -1.39
N THR A 76 -11.88 8.22 -0.68
CA THR A 76 -12.27 6.86 -1.04
C THR A 76 -13.30 6.36 -0.04
N VAL A 77 -14.46 5.96 -0.52
CA VAL A 77 -15.48 5.28 0.28
C VAL A 77 -15.47 3.81 -0.14
N THR A 78 -15.26 2.94 0.84
CA THR A 78 -15.37 1.49 0.67
C THR A 78 -16.53 1.00 1.50
N ALA A 79 -17.43 0.23 0.91
CA ALA A 79 -18.48 -0.46 1.65
C ALA A 79 -18.52 -1.94 1.28
N THR A 80 -18.78 -2.77 2.29
CA THR A 80 -18.79 -4.23 2.15
C THR A 80 -19.97 -4.87 2.86
N GLY A 81 -20.33 -6.08 2.40
CA GLY A 81 -21.41 -6.88 2.97
C GLY A 81 -22.79 -6.53 2.40
N ALA A 82 -23.80 -7.29 2.81
CA ALA A 82 -25.18 -7.08 2.35
C ALA A 82 -25.62 -5.63 2.63
N ASN A 83 -26.12 -4.95 1.59
CA ASN A 83 -26.59 -3.56 1.64
C ASN A 83 -25.52 -2.55 2.12
N ASN A 84 -24.23 -2.79 1.88
CA ASN A 84 -23.15 -1.86 2.26
C ASN A 84 -23.06 -1.59 3.77
N GLY A 85 -23.41 -2.58 4.60
CA GLY A 85 -23.51 -2.41 6.06
C GLY A 85 -22.21 -2.05 6.78
N ASN A 86 -21.05 -2.39 6.20
CA ASN A 86 -19.73 -2.00 6.75
C ASN A 86 -19.06 -0.99 5.83
N MET A 87 -19.06 0.28 6.23
CA MET A 87 -18.47 1.38 5.45
C MET A 87 -17.21 1.92 6.11
N SER A 88 -16.20 2.21 5.32
CA SER A 88 -15.04 3.02 5.70
C SER A 88 -14.84 4.19 4.75
N THR A 89 -14.21 5.24 5.24
CA THR A 89 -13.83 6.40 4.43
C THR A 89 -12.36 6.73 4.67
N LEU A 90 -11.60 6.77 3.58
CA LEU A 90 -10.22 7.22 3.55
C LEU A 90 -10.14 8.57 2.83
N PHE A 91 -9.60 9.58 3.51
CA PHE A 91 -9.15 10.83 2.89
C PHE A 91 -7.64 10.81 2.72
N THR A 92 -7.17 11.14 1.52
CA THR A 92 -5.76 11.28 1.18
C THR A 92 -5.51 12.71 0.70
N TYR A 93 -4.59 13.40 1.35
CA TYR A 93 -4.24 14.80 1.09
C TYR A 93 -2.85 14.87 0.49
N ALA A 94 -2.69 15.68 -0.56
CA ALA A 94 -1.41 15.89 -1.22
C ALA A 94 -0.98 17.37 -1.26
N ASP A 95 0.33 17.58 -1.28
CA ASP A 95 0.93 18.89 -1.55
C ASP A 95 0.82 19.29 -3.03
N GLU A 96 1.36 20.46 -3.39
CA GLU A 96 1.31 20.99 -4.76
C GLU A 96 2.08 20.13 -5.77
N ASN A 97 3.08 19.37 -5.30
CA ASN A 97 3.86 18.44 -6.12
C ASN A 97 3.18 17.07 -6.24
N GLY A 98 2.05 16.86 -5.58
CA GLY A 98 1.33 15.59 -5.54
C GLY A 98 1.91 14.56 -4.57
N ASN A 99 2.78 14.96 -3.64
CA ASN A 99 3.27 14.09 -2.58
C ASN A 99 2.20 13.98 -1.48
N ILE A 100 1.97 12.77 -0.98
CA ILE A 100 1.01 12.57 0.11
C ILE A 100 1.56 13.17 1.40
N ILE A 101 0.79 14.06 2.03
CA ILE A 101 1.16 14.70 3.30
C ILE A 101 0.30 14.22 4.47
N LYS A 102 -0.87 13.66 4.19
CA LYS A 102 -1.78 13.15 5.22
C LYS A 102 -2.74 12.11 4.68
N THR A 103 -3.06 11.11 5.48
CA THR A 103 -4.21 10.23 5.30
C THR A 103 -5.06 10.21 6.56
N VAL A 104 -6.38 10.06 6.40
CA VAL A 104 -7.34 9.87 7.49
C VAL A 104 -8.29 8.75 7.09
N ASP A 105 -8.17 7.61 7.74
CA ASP A 105 -9.08 6.46 7.57
C ASP A 105 -10.05 6.38 8.75
N SER A 106 -11.32 6.11 8.48
CA SER A 106 -12.34 5.96 9.51
C SER A 106 -13.33 4.86 9.17
N THR A 107 -13.60 4.00 10.15
CA THR A 107 -14.61 2.93 10.11
C THR A 107 -15.81 3.24 11.01
N GLY A 108 -16.07 4.52 11.28
CA GLY A 108 -17.14 4.99 12.18
C GLY A 108 -16.83 4.85 13.68
N VAL A 109 -16.00 3.87 14.06
CA VAL A 109 -15.58 3.63 15.46
C VAL A 109 -14.16 4.10 15.71
N VAL A 110 -13.25 3.78 14.78
CA VAL A 110 -11.84 4.10 14.88
C VAL A 110 -11.49 5.15 13.83
N VAL A 111 -10.63 6.09 14.19
CA VAL A 111 -10.01 7.03 13.26
C VAL A 111 -8.49 6.83 13.30
N ASN A 112 -7.91 6.53 12.15
CA ASN A 112 -6.48 6.47 11.95
C ASN A 112 -6.05 7.69 11.14
N THR A 113 -5.11 8.47 11.67
CA THR A 113 -4.49 9.58 10.94
C THR A 113 -3.02 9.30 10.77
N THR A 114 -2.52 9.39 9.54
CA THR A 114 -1.10 9.36 9.24
C THR A 114 -0.69 10.68 8.61
N THR A 115 0.40 11.30 9.06
CA THR A 115 0.97 12.51 8.46
C THR A 115 2.40 12.25 8.03
N TYR A 116 2.78 12.80 6.89
CA TYR A 116 4.09 12.63 6.27
C TYR A 116 4.76 14.00 6.18
N SER A 117 6.01 14.07 6.61
CA SER A 117 6.85 15.27 6.50
C SER A 117 8.06 14.98 5.62
N TYR A 118 8.44 15.97 4.82
CA TYR A 118 9.55 15.87 3.88
C TYR A 118 10.55 16.99 4.13
N ASP A 119 11.82 16.76 3.82
CA ASP A 119 12.83 17.81 3.77
C ASP A 119 12.71 18.64 2.48
N ALA A 120 13.56 19.67 2.35
CA ALA A 120 13.58 20.53 1.15
C ALA A 120 14.03 19.80 -0.14
N ALA A 121 14.70 18.65 -0.02
CA ALA A 121 15.08 17.80 -1.14
C ALA A 121 13.98 16.78 -1.51
N GLY A 122 12.87 16.74 -0.75
CA GLY A 122 11.75 15.84 -0.95
C GLY A 122 11.92 14.46 -0.29
N ASN A 123 12.92 14.26 0.55
CA ASN A 123 13.09 13.01 1.30
C ASN A 123 12.13 12.96 2.48
N LEU A 124 11.50 11.79 2.71
CA LEU A 124 10.60 11.59 3.84
C LEU A 124 11.39 11.62 5.16
N THR A 125 11.07 12.54 6.07
CA THR A 125 11.78 12.70 7.35
C THR A 125 11.00 12.19 8.55
N LEU A 126 9.67 12.24 8.49
CA LEU A 126 8.82 11.84 9.59
C LEU A 126 7.49 11.28 9.09
N VAL A 127 7.11 10.13 9.63
CA VAL A 127 5.75 9.61 9.58
C VAL A 127 5.19 9.64 10.99
N ASN A 128 4.08 10.33 11.22
CA ASN A 128 3.33 10.21 12.47
C ASN A 128 2.04 9.46 12.20
N ILE A 129 1.76 8.45 12.99
CA ILE A 129 0.56 7.63 12.95
C ILE A 129 -0.13 7.80 14.29
N SER A 130 -1.42 8.10 14.27
CA SER A 130 -2.26 8.12 15.47
C SER A 130 -3.54 7.34 15.19
N SER A 131 -3.87 6.43 16.09
CA SER A 131 -5.12 5.69 16.09
C SER A 131 -5.91 6.05 17.33
N SER A 132 -7.17 6.42 17.17
CA SER A 132 -8.04 6.79 18.29
C SER A 132 -9.43 6.20 18.13
N ASP A 133 -9.96 5.68 19.23
CA ASP A 133 -11.39 5.43 19.43
C ASP A 133 -11.89 6.15 20.71
N THR A 134 -13.07 5.82 21.21
CA THR A 134 -13.65 6.44 22.43
C THR A 134 -12.88 6.13 23.71
N THR A 135 -12.01 5.12 23.71
CA THR A 135 -11.36 4.53 24.89
C THR A 135 -9.85 4.45 24.78
N ILE A 136 -9.31 4.34 23.58
CA ILE A 136 -7.90 4.06 23.31
C ILE A 136 -7.35 5.13 22.37
N ASN A 137 -6.15 5.60 22.70
CA ASN A 137 -5.34 6.45 21.82
C ASN A 137 -3.94 5.83 21.72
N GLU A 138 -3.56 5.40 20.52
CA GLU A 138 -2.23 4.94 20.21
C GLU A 138 -1.54 5.93 19.26
N SER A 139 -0.22 6.07 19.41
CA SER A 139 0.61 6.86 18.51
C SER A 139 1.89 6.14 18.17
N GLU A 140 2.36 6.32 16.96
CA GLU A 140 3.61 5.76 16.46
C GLU A 140 4.29 6.80 15.56
N GLN A 141 5.61 6.93 15.66
CA GLN A 141 6.40 7.81 14.83
C GLN A 141 7.50 7.02 14.15
N HIS A 142 7.73 7.26 12.86
CA HIS A 142 8.90 6.77 12.12
C HIS A 142 9.76 7.97 11.76
N ILE A 143 10.93 8.09 12.38
CA ILE A 143 11.86 9.20 12.20
C ILE A 143 12.98 8.73 11.29
N TRP A 144 13.00 9.22 10.06
CA TRP A 144 13.90 8.78 9.01
C TRP A 144 15.18 9.62 8.98
N GLN A 145 16.32 8.95 8.82
CA GLN A 145 17.65 9.55 8.71
C GLN A 145 18.25 9.22 7.36
N TRP A 146 18.85 10.22 6.75
CA TRP A 146 19.36 10.16 5.39
C TRP A 146 20.84 10.52 5.35
N GLU A 147 21.56 9.89 4.42
CA GLU A 147 22.93 10.23 4.08
C GLU A 147 23.03 10.31 2.56
N ASN A 148 23.46 11.46 2.03
CA ASN A 148 23.59 11.70 0.58
C ASN A 148 22.33 11.36 -0.24
N GLY A 149 21.14 11.63 0.32
CA GLY A 149 19.86 11.34 -0.34
C GLY A 149 19.47 9.85 -0.34
N LYS A 150 20.15 9.02 0.47
CA LYS A 150 19.81 7.60 0.67
C LYS A 150 19.38 7.35 2.11
N PRO A 151 18.40 6.46 2.35
CA PRO A 151 17.94 6.17 3.70
C PRO A 151 19.00 5.35 4.43
N LEU A 152 19.44 5.85 5.58
CA LEU A 152 20.47 5.21 6.39
C LEU A 152 19.84 4.44 7.55
N LYS A 153 18.96 5.11 8.31
CA LYS A 153 18.32 4.57 9.51
C LYS A 153 16.91 5.11 9.67
N MET A 154 16.11 4.40 10.46
CA MET A 154 14.84 4.91 10.96
C MET A 154 14.69 4.57 12.44
N LEU A 155 14.16 5.51 13.22
CA LEU A 155 13.75 5.28 14.59
C LEU A 155 12.24 5.21 14.68
N ARG A 156 11.74 4.04 15.09
CA ARG A 156 10.32 3.86 15.35
C ARG A 156 10.06 4.08 16.83
N VAL A 157 9.11 4.97 17.18
CA VAL A 157 8.73 5.29 18.55
C VAL A 157 7.22 5.13 18.73
N LYS A 158 6.77 4.11 19.47
CA LYS A 158 5.34 3.94 19.83
C LYS A 158 5.05 4.43 21.23
N ASN A 159 3.97 5.19 21.35
CA ASN A 159 3.44 5.74 22.59
C ASN A 159 4.51 6.48 23.42
N LYS A 160 5.44 7.16 22.73
CA LYS A 160 6.58 7.91 23.31
C LYS A 160 7.50 7.07 24.22
N LYS A 161 7.46 5.74 24.13
CA LYS A 161 8.18 4.85 25.05
C LYS A 161 8.88 3.71 24.32
N ASP A 162 8.12 2.99 23.49
CA ASP A 162 8.62 1.78 22.85
C ASP A 162 9.40 2.10 21.59
N THR A 163 10.72 1.93 21.65
CA THR A 163 11.64 2.36 20.61
C THR A 163 12.27 1.17 19.91
N VAL A 164 12.24 1.19 18.57
CA VAL A 164 12.89 0.22 17.69
C VAL A 164 13.82 0.98 16.75
N HIS A 165 15.06 0.50 16.64
CA HIS A 165 16.01 1.00 15.65
C HIS A 165 15.88 0.16 14.38
N VAL A 166 15.91 0.81 13.24
CA VAL A 166 15.84 0.16 11.94
C VAL A 166 17.05 0.61 11.13
N ASP A 167 17.86 -0.35 10.72
CA ASP A 167 19.04 -0.12 9.89
C ASP A 167 18.75 -0.60 8.46
N PHE A 168 19.19 0.19 7.48
CA PHE A 168 19.07 -0.12 6.06
C PHE A 168 20.45 -0.40 5.47
N LYS A 169 20.55 -1.44 4.64
CA LYS A 169 21.71 -1.62 3.76
C LYS A 169 21.34 -1.31 2.34
N LEU A 170 22.29 -0.76 1.60
CA LEU A 170 22.13 -0.45 0.18
C LEU A 170 22.84 -1.50 -0.68
N ASP A 171 22.31 -1.76 -1.87
CA ASP A 171 23.02 -2.48 -2.93
C ASP A 171 24.02 -1.56 -3.67
N GLU A 172 24.71 -2.11 -4.66
CA GLU A 172 25.71 -1.40 -5.49
C GLU A 172 25.08 -0.25 -6.31
N ASN A 173 23.77 -0.32 -6.59
CA ASN A 173 23.02 0.72 -7.30
C ASN A 173 22.46 1.78 -6.32
N GLY A 174 22.68 1.61 -5.02
CA GLY A 174 22.20 2.50 -3.97
C GLY A 174 20.71 2.34 -3.66
N ASN A 175 20.10 1.20 -3.98
CA ASN A 175 18.75 0.84 -3.54
C ASN A 175 18.81 0.16 -2.18
N VAL A 176 17.80 0.32 -1.33
CA VAL A 176 17.72 -0.41 -0.05
C VAL A 176 17.55 -1.89 -0.33
N SER A 177 18.54 -2.72 0.02
CA SER A 177 18.56 -4.16 -0.20
C SER A 177 18.18 -4.96 1.05
N GLU A 178 18.41 -4.40 2.24
CA GLU A 178 18.04 -5.03 3.51
C GLU A 178 17.44 -4.01 4.49
N GLU A 179 16.43 -4.43 5.25
CA GLU A 179 15.90 -3.72 6.43
C GLU A 179 15.98 -4.66 7.64
N THR A 180 16.64 -4.20 8.70
CA THR A 180 16.80 -4.95 9.94
C THR A 180 16.31 -4.14 11.13
N GLU A 181 15.48 -4.74 11.99
CA GLU A 181 15.05 -4.09 13.23
C GLU A 181 15.87 -4.58 14.43
N THR A 182 16.18 -3.66 15.36
CA THR A 182 16.76 -3.97 16.66
C THR A 182 15.94 -3.34 17.77
N ARG A 183 15.45 -4.16 18.69
CA ARG A 183 14.71 -3.75 19.89
C ARG A 183 15.38 -4.31 21.13
N GLN A 184 15.74 -3.46 22.08
CA GLN A 184 16.37 -3.86 23.35
C GLN A 184 17.55 -4.85 23.18
N ARG A 185 18.41 -4.61 22.18
CA ARG A 185 19.56 -5.45 21.79
C ARG A 185 19.22 -6.80 21.14
N THR A 186 17.95 -7.10 20.90
CA THR A 186 17.52 -8.23 20.07
C THR A 186 17.29 -7.75 18.64
N THR A 187 18.01 -8.36 17.71
CA THR A 187 17.89 -8.09 16.28
C THR A 187 16.94 -9.08 15.63
N SER A 188 15.97 -8.56 14.88
CA SER A 188 15.04 -9.39 14.11
C SER A 188 15.71 -9.96 12.86
N ARG A 189 15.07 -10.91 12.21
CA ARG A 189 15.54 -11.36 10.90
C ARG A 189 15.24 -10.28 9.86
N PRO A 190 16.19 -9.99 8.96
CA PRO A 190 16.02 -8.93 7.98
C PRO A 190 14.90 -9.25 6.97
N TYR A 191 14.35 -8.17 6.43
CA TYR A 191 13.66 -8.18 5.15
C TYR A 191 14.66 -7.85 4.05
N TYR A 192 14.48 -8.48 2.90
CA TYR A 192 15.30 -8.28 1.71
C TYR A 192 14.45 -7.68 0.61
N TYR A 193 15.04 -6.76 -0.14
CA TYR A 193 14.40 -6.08 -1.26
C TYR A 193 15.23 -6.32 -2.50
N TYR A 194 14.59 -6.89 -3.52
CA TYR A 194 15.24 -7.18 -4.79
C TYR A 194 14.73 -6.24 -5.86
N TYR A 195 15.61 -5.89 -6.80
CA TYR A 195 15.33 -4.94 -7.87
C TYR A 195 15.72 -5.54 -9.21
N ASN A 196 15.06 -5.10 -10.27
CA ASN A 196 15.49 -5.37 -11.63
C ASN A 196 16.54 -4.36 -12.11
N GLU A 197 17.02 -4.55 -13.33
CA GLU A 197 18.03 -3.69 -13.99
C GLU A 197 17.58 -2.22 -14.12
N ASN A 198 16.28 -1.94 -14.06
CA ASN A 198 15.71 -0.58 -14.09
C ASN A 198 15.57 0.04 -12.69
N ASN A 199 16.13 -0.57 -11.64
CA ASN A 199 15.98 -0.17 -10.23
C ASN A 199 14.53 -0.18 -9.73
N GLN A 200 13.67 -1.03 -10.29
CA GLN A 200 12.30 -1.22 -9.83
C GLN A 200 12.25 -2.37 -8.83
N LEU A 201 11.58 -2.18 -7.68
CA LEU A 201 11.43 -3.22 -6.66
C LEU A 201 10.64 -4.41 -7.22
N THR A 202 11.27 -5.57 -7.36
CA THR A 202 10.64 -6.79 -7.86
C THR A 202 10.13 -7.67 -6.73
N ASP A 203 10.82 -7.73 -5.59
CA ASP A 203 10.46 -8.67 -4.53
C ASP A 203 10.71 -8.08 -3.14
N VAL A 204 9.78 -8.35 -2.23
CA VAL A 204 9.96 -8.18 -0.78
C VAL A 204 10.01 -9.55 -0.16
N VAL A 205 11.14 -9.92 0.41
CA VAL A 205 11.47 -11.29 0.79
C VAL A 205 11.82 -11.35 2.26
N ARG A 206 11.44 -12.44 2.93
CA ARG A 206 11.89 -12.72 4.30
C ARG A 206 12.18 -14.20 4.48
N TYR A 207 12.94 -14.52 5.52
CA TYR A 207 13.16 -15.91 5.89
C TYR A 207 11.88 -16.53 6.47
N ASN A 208 11.43 -17.64 5.89
CA ASN A 208 10.31 -18.40 6.38
C ASN A 208 10.78 -19.54 7.29
N ASP A 209 10.43 -19.49 8.58
CA ASP A 209 10.88 -20.48 9.56
C ASP A 209 10.37 -21.91 9.33
N ARG A 210 9.22 -22.07 8.67
CA ARG A 210 8.63 -23.38 8.37
C ARG A 210 9.29 -24.00 7.14
N ALA A 211 9.48 -23.21 6.08
CA ALA A 211 10.10 -23.67 4.84
C ALA A 211 11.64 -23.68 4.88
N LYS A 212 12.24 -23.06 5.91
CA LYS A 212 13.68 -22.95 6.12
C LYS A 212 14.44 -22.28 4.97
N GLN A 213 13.78 -21.37 4.26
CA GLN A 213 14.34 -20.64 3.12
C GLN A 213 13.76 -19.22 3.04
N LEU A 214 14.42 -18.37 2.24
CA LEU A 214 13.89 -17.07 1.87
C LEU A 214 12.68 -17.26 0.95
N LEU A 215 11.55 -16.63 1.30
CA LEU A 215 10.35 -16.63 0.48
C LEU A 215 9.84 -15.20 0.29
N PRO A 216 9.36 -14.86 -0.92
CA PRO A 216 8.74 -13.57 -1.17
C PRO A 216 7.42 -13.47 -0.41
N GLU A 217 7.13 -12.30 0.13
CA GLU A 217 5.80 -11.89 0.58
C GLU A 217 5.08 -11.10 -0.52
N TYR A 218 5.85 -10.31 -1.27
CA TYR A 218 5.39 -9.58 -2.45
C TYR A 218 6.32 -9.83 -3.63
N MET A 219 5.73 -9.99 -4.81
CA MET A 219 6.46 -9.97 -6.08
C MET A 219 5.75 -9.03 -7.05
N PHE A 220 6.50 -8.28 -7.84
CA PHE A 220 6.00 -7.26 -8.76
C PHE A 220 6.57 -7.46 -10.16
N GLU A 221 5.70 -7.32 -11.16
CA GLU A 221 6.11 -7.20 -12.56
C GLU A 221 5.66 -5.85 -13.11
N TYR A 222 6.48 -5.29 -14.00
CA TYR A 222 6.28 -3.95 -14.53
C TYR A 222 6.08 -3.97 -16.05
N SER A 223 5.27 -3.04 -16.55
CA SER A 223 5.24 -2.70 -17.97
C SER A 223 6.50 -1.94 -18.38
N ALA A 224 6.71 -1.82 -19.69
CA ALA A 224 7.71 -0.92 -20.27
C ALA A 224 7.48 0.57 -19.89
N SER A 225 6.26 0.94 -19.49
CA SER A 225 5.89 2.28 -19.01
C SER A 225 6.11 2.47 -17.50
N ASN A 226 6.83 1.57 -16.83
CA ASN A 226 7.11 1.62 -15.39
C ASN A 226 5.84 1.56 -14.52
N GLN A 227 4.84 0.77 -14.92
CA GLN A 227 3.62 0.54 -14.14
C GLN A 227 3.60 -0.90 -13.66
N VAL A 228 3.22 -1.14 -12.40
CA VAL A 228 3.00 -2.51 -11.91
C VAL A 228 1.84 -3.13 -12.69
N ILE A 229 2.11 -4.20 -13.43
CA ILE A 229 1.11 -4.96 -14.20
C ILE A 229 0.77 -6.30 -13.55
N GLN A 230 1.60 -6.76 -12.62
CA GLN A 230 1.30 -7.93 -11.81
C GLN A 230 1.82 -7.74 -10.39
N LYS A 231 1.04 -8.19 -9.41
CA LYS A 231 1.45 -8.30 -8.01
C LYS A 231 1.09 -9.69 -7.49
N ILE A 232 2.08 -10.41 -6.96
CA ILE A 232 1.84 -11.66 -6.23
C ILE A 232 1.95 -11.36 -4.74
N THR A 233 0.98 -11.81 -3.96
CA THR A 233 1.01 -11.71 -2.49
C THR A 233 0.99 -13.12 -1.89
N VAL A 234 2.01 -13.41 -1.08
CA VAL A 234 2.14 -14.66 -0.33
C VAL A 234 1.89 -14.36 1.16
N PRO A 235 0.78 -14.84 1.74
CA PRO A 235 0.52 -14.72 3.17
C PRO A 235 1.60 -15.42 3.99
N SER A 236 1.94 -14.83 5.13
CA SER A 236 2.98 -15.33 6.04
C SER A 236 2.69 -16.72 6.63
N ASN A 237 1.43 -17.13 6.68
CA ASN A 237 0.94 -18.32 7.37
C ASN A 237 0.47 -19.46 6.44
N ASN A 238 0.44 -19.26 5.12
CA ASN A 238 0.03 -20.27 4.15
C ASN A 238 0.92 -20.21 2.90
N SER A 239 1.02 -21.34 2.19
CA SER A 239 1.68 -21.44 0.89
C SER A 239 0.79 -21.01 -0.29
N ASP A 240 -0.49 -20.74 -0.07
CA ASP A 240 -1.38 -20.20 -1.11
C ASP A 240 -1.06 -18.74 -1.35
N TYR A 241 -1.12 -18.31 -2.60
CA TYR A 241 -0.87 -16.92 -2.97
C TYR A 241 -1.91 -16.44 -3.97
N LEU A 242 -2.08 -15.12 -3.99
CA LEU A 242 -2.93 -14.43 -4.95
C LEU A 242 -2.07 -13.75 -5.99
N ILE A 243 -2.49 -13.83 -7.25
CA ILE A 243 -1.87 -13.11 -8.35
C ILE A 243 -2.87 -12.06 -8.82
N TRP A 244 -2.51 -10.79 -8.66
CA TRP A 244 -3.25 -9.66 -9.19
C TRP A 244 -2.62 -9.22 -10.50
N ARG A 245 -3.44 -9.04 -11.53
CA ARG A 245 -3.00 -8.47 -12.81
C ARG A 245 -3.76 -7.19 -13.10
N TYR A 246 -3.04 -6.20 -13.61
CA TYR A 246 -3.53 -4.84 -13.78
C TYR A 246 -3.50 -4.43 -15.25
N GLN A 247 -4.57 -3.80 -15.71
CA GLN A 247 -4.64 -3.18 -17.03
C GLN A 247 -4.78 -1.67 -16.89
N TYR A 248 -4.15 -0.94 -17.80
CA TYR A 248 -4.16 0.52 -17.84
C TYR A 248 -4.56 1.00 -19.23
N ASN A 249 -5.19 2.17 -19.31
CA ASN A 249 -5.43 2.86 -20.57
C ASN A 249 -4.17 3.66 -21.01
N PRO A 250 -4.16 4.24 -22.22
CA PRO A 250 -3.02 5.05 -22.71
C PRO A 250 -2.69 6.27 -21.82
N GLN A 251 -3.63 6.75 -21.02
CA GLN A 251 -3.44 7.85 -20.06
C GLN A 251 -2.76 7.42 -18.76
N GLY A 252 -2.49 6.12 -18.59
CA GLY A 252 -1.91 5.54 -17.39
C GLY A 252 -2.91 5.27 -16.26
N LEU A 253 -4.21 5.43 -16.52
CA LEU A 253 -5.27 5.13 -15.55
C LEU A 253 -5.60 3.64 -15.56
N LYS A 254 -5.72 3.04 -14.38
CA LYS A 254 -6.03 1.63 -14.23
C LYS A 254 -7.47 1.35 -14.65
N THR A 255 -7.70 0.44 -15.59
CA THR A 255 -9.04 0.13 -16.11
C THR A 255 -9.59 -1.19 -15.57
N LYS A 256 -8.70 -2.12 -15.20
CA LYS A 256 -9.10 -3.45 -14.74
C LYS A 256 -8.08 -4.06 -13.78
N GLU A 257 -8.58 -4.79 -12.80
CA GLU A 257 -7.81 -5.72 -11.98
C GLU A 257 -8.43 -7.10 -12.05
N VAL A 258 -7.60 -8.13 -12.13
CA VAL A 258 -8.06 -9.52 -12.14
C VAL A 258 -7.25 -10.30 -11.13
N VAL A 259 -7.94 -11.04 -10.26
CA VAL A 259 -7.31 -11.86 -9.23
C VAL A 259 -7.38 -13.34 -9.61
N TYR A 260 -6.27 -14.03 -9.42
CA TYR A 260 -6.11 -15.47 -9.64
C TYR A 260 -5.58 -16.13 -8.39
N SER A 261 -5.86 -17.43 -8.25
CA SER A 261 -5.29 -18.25 -7.19
C SER A 261 -3.98 -18.91 -7.65
N LYS A 262 -3.18 -19.36 -6.68
CA LYS A 262 -2.06 -20.28 -6.93
C LYS A 262 -2.45 -21.51 -7.75
N HIS A 263 -3.63 -22.08 -7.49
CA HIS A 263 -4.06 -23.36 -8.07
C HIS A 263 -4.67 -23.21 -9.47
N ASP A 264 -5.21 -22.03 -9.78
CA ASP A 264 -5.79 -21.73 -11.07
C ASP A 264 -5.39 -20.34 -11.54
N LYS A 265 -4.41 -20.31 -12.45
CA LYS A 265 -3.86 -19.09 -13.06
C LYS A 265 -4.54 -18.73 -14.39
N ARG A 266 -5.50 -19.55 -14.84
CA ARG A 266 -6.21 -19.37 -16.11
C ARG A 266 -7.61 -18.84 -15.88
N ASN A 267 -8.30 -19.36 -14.86
CA ASN A 267 -9.62 -18.90 -14.48
C ASN A 267 -9.52 -17.91 -13.32
N PRO A 268 -10.01 -16.67 -13.50
CA PRO A 268 -9.95 -15.66 -12.44
C PRO A 268 -10.92 -16.00 -11.31
N MET A 269 -10.54 -15.65 -10.08
CA MET A 269 -11.43 -15.70 -8.93
C MET A 269 -12.42 -14.53 -8.92
N GLY A 270 -12.08 -13.45 -9.63
CA GLY A 270 -12.90 -12.25 -9.76
C GLY A 270 -12.12 -11.14 -10.45
N LYS A 271 -12.82 -10.03 -10.71
CA LYS A 271 -12.21 -8.83 -11.30
C LYS A 271 -12.87 -7.54 -10.80
N ILE A 272 -12.16 -6.45 -10.95
CA ILE A 272 -12.63 -5.09 -10.71
C ILE A 272 -12.47 -4.29 -12.00
N GLU A 273 -13.51 -3.56 -12.39
CA GLU A 273 -13.47 -2.64 -13.53
C GLU A 273 -13.65 -1.19 -13.04
N TYR A 274 -12.88 -0.28 -13.64
CA TYR A 274 -12.77 1.12 -13.23
C TYR A 274 -13.47 2.03 -14.25
N GLN A 275 -14.31 2.92 -13.76
CA GLN A 275 -15.00 3.92 -14.57
C GLN A 275 -14.65 5.33 -14.08
N TYR A 276 -14.07 6.14 -14.96
CA TYR A 276 -13.58 7.48 -14.63
C TYR A 276 -14.57 8.55 -15.09
N SER A 277 -14.69 9.60 -14.28
CA SER A 277 -15.26 10.89 -14.68
C SER A 277 -14.18 11.96 -14.54
N PHE A 278 -14.27 12.98 -15.38
CA PHE A 278 -13.28 14.04 -15.48
C PHE A 278 -13.91 15.40 -15.19
N VAL A 279 -13.13 16.35 -14.69
CA VAL A 279 -13.55 17.75 -14.59
C VAL A 279 -13.66 18.32 -16.01
N GLN A 280 -14.77 18.99 -16.32
CA GLN A 280 -14.95 19.73 -17.57
C GLN A 280 -14.02 20.94 -17.65
#